data_AF-U4PEY4-F1
#
_entry.id   AF-U4PEY4-F1
#
_cell.length_a   1.000
_cell.length_b   1.000
_cell.length_c   1.000
_cell.angle_alpha   90.00
_cell.angle_beta   90.00
_cell.angle_gamma   90.00
#
_symmetry.space_group_name_H-M   'P 1'
#
loop_
_entity.id
_entity.type
_entity.pdbx_description
1 polymer ?
#
loop_
_entity_poly.entity_id
_entity_poly.type
_entity_poly.pdbx_seq_one_letter_code
_entity_poly.pdbx_strand_id
1 'polypeptide(L)'
;MQNIRDDEIETEFSNRLAARGLIIKEMVGDGACMFRSIAEQIYGDQEMHGQIRRLCMDYMSNNRDHFKEFITENFENYIQRKREENVHGNHVELQAISEMFARPVEVYQYSDEPINVLLPRPEPEATALTDGSASTSNAAPPPSTVPIQQNPPLRLSYHRAVHYNAILAPNIPTIGIGLGLPGMIPGSADKELMSTAMKTSELEHIEETMLQDKIDMTDFQRTQADIEDQITRESLISYLNDFEKSKNAPSTSAGAPGPSNFSGEPPVSGSGLYEEMLAAQSLEWDAYTDDVAIAEAMLVSQQDYMSNKPSTSSSGSGPSTSE
;
A
#
# COMPACT_ATOMS: atom_id res chain seq x y z
N MET A 1 -12.53 -42.72 39.16
CA MET A 1 -12.02 -41.37 39.52
C MET A 1 -11.07 -40.82 38.46
N GLN A 2 -10.17 -41.63 37.86
CA GLN A 2 -9.29 -41.18 36.78
C GLN A 2 -10.06 -40.60 35.57
N ASN A 3 -11.00 -41.36 35.00
CA ASN A 3 -11.77 -40.92 33.80
C ASN A 3 -12.57 -39.62 34.00
N ILE A 4 -13.14 -39.41 35.20
CA ILE A 4 -13.93 -38.19 35.49
C ILE A 4 -13.02 -36.95 35.46
N ARG A 5 -11.80 -37.09 35.97
CA ARG A 5 -10.82 -36.00 36.00
C ARG A 5 -10.31 -35.68 34.60
N ASP A 6 -10.15 -36.68 33.75
CA ASP A 6 -9.71 -36.51 32.36
C ASP A 6 -10.81 -35.80 31.53
N ASP A 7 -12.08 -36.18 31.71
CA ASP A 7 -13.22 -35.55 31.03
C ASP A 7 -13.42 -34.07 31.47
N GLU A 8 -13.20 -33.78 32.77
CA GLU A 8 -13.21 -32.41 33.29
C GLU A 8 -12.10 -31.55 32.68
N ILE A 9 -10.88 -32.09 32.56
CA ILE A 9 -9.73 -31.41 31.95
C ILE A 9 -9.98 -31.15 30.45
N GLU A 10 -10.53 -32.12 29.72
CA GLU A 10 -10.88 -31.96 28.30
C GLU A 10 -11.95 -30.89 28.09
N THR A 11 -12.96 -30.87 28.96
CA THR A 11 -14.03 -29.86 28.93
C THR A 11 -13.50 -28.47 29.23
N GLU A 12 -12.67 -28.32 30.27
CA GLU A 12 -12.07 -27.05 30.64
C GLU A 12 -11.17 -26.52 29.51
N PHE A 13 -10.36 -27.40 28.89
CA PHE A 13 -9.52 -27.06 27.77
C PHE A 13 -10.33 -26.58 26.56
N SER A 14 -11.40 -27.28 26.19
CA SER A 14 -12.30 -26.87 25.11
C SER A 14 -12.94 -25.50 25.39
N ASN A 15 -13.39 -25.27 26.63
CA ASN A 15 -13.97 -23.98 27.04
C ASN A 15 -12.97 -22.82 26.94
N ARG A 16 -11.71 -23.03 27.34
CA ARG A 16 -10.66 -22.01 27.20
C ARG A 16 -10.37 -21.66 25.74
N LEU A 17 -10.36 -22.65 24.84
CA LEU A 17 -10.21 -22.40 23.41
C LEU A 17 -11.44 -21.69 22.82
N ALA A 18 -12.65 -22.10 23.22
CA ALA A 18 -13.89 -21.47 22.78
C ALA A 18 -13.96 -19.99 23.18
N ALA A 19 -13.46 -19.62 24.36
CA ALA A 19 -13.35 -18.22 24.79
C ALA A 19 -12.47 -17.36 23.87
N ARG A 20 -11.56 -17.98 23.11
CA ARG A 20 -10.72 -17.34 22.08
C ARG A 20 -11.32 -17.44 20.67
N GLY A 21 -12.54 -17.96 20.54
CA GLY A 21 -13.18 -18.21 19.24
C GLY A 21 -12.58 -19.40 18.48
N LEU A 22 -11.92 -20.33 19.17
CA LEU A 22 -11.36 -21.55 18.61
C LEU A 22 -12.21 -22.75 19.01
N ILE A 23 -12.42 -23.69 18.09
CA ILE A 23 -13.28 -24.87 18.32
C ILE A 23 -12.46 -26.14 18.04
N ILE A 24 -12.46 -27.08 18.98
CA ILE A 24 -11.88 -28.41 18.74
C ILE A 24 -12.88 -29.22 17.92
N LYS A 25 -12.45 -29.70 16.75
CA LYS A 25 -13.17 -30.70 15.97
C LYS A 25 -12.52 -32.06 16.19
N GLU A 26 -13.30 -33.00 16.69
CA GLU A 26 -12.87 -34.38 16.92
C GLU A 26 -12.62 -35.12 15.60
N MET A 27 -11.46 -35.76 15.49
CA MET A 27 -11.04 -36.57 14.37
C MET A 27 -11.23 -38.06 14.68
N VAL A 28 -11.25 -38.89 13.64
CA VAL A 28 -11.26 -40.35 13.83
C VAL A 28 -10.02 -40.79 14.62
N GLY A 29 -10.24 -41.59 15.67
CA GLY A 29 -9.23 -42.13 16.57
C GLY A 29 -8.41 -43.27 15.97
N ASP A 30 -7.75 -43.05 14.84
CA ASP A 30 -6.90 -44.01 14.14
C ASP A 30 -5.43 -43.55 14.07
N GLY A 31 -4.58 -44.37 13.45
CA GLY A 31 -3.19 -44.04 13.19
C GLY A 31 -2.97 -42.88 12.21
N ALA A 32 -4.02 -42.39 11.56
CA ALA A 32 -4.00 -41.27 10.63
C ALA A 32 -4.47 -39.95 11.27
N CYS A 33 -4.87 -39.93 12.54
CA CYS A 33 -5.46 -38.76 13.23
C CYS A 33 -4.69 -37.45 13.00
N MET A 34 -3.35 -37.47 13.03
CA MET A 34 -2.53 -36.29 12.71
C MET A 34 -2.81 -35.78 11.29
N PHE A 35 -2.73 -36.66 10.28
CA PHE A 35 -2.98 -36.28 8.89
C PHE A 35 -4.44 -35.89 8.64
N ARG A 36 -5.40 -36.51 9.35
CA ARG A 36 -6.81 -36.13 9.35
C ARG A 36 -7.03 -34.71 9.85
N SER A 37 -6.41 -34.38 10.99
CA SER A 37 -6.50 -33.04 11.57
C SER A 37 -5.92 -31.94 10.67
N ILE A 38 -4.91 -32.27 9.87
CA ILE A 38 -4.34 -31.37 8.86
C ILE A 38 -5.25 -31.28 7.62
N ALA A 39 -5.74 -32.42 7.12
CA ALA A 39 -6.64 -32.47 5.97
C ALA A 39 -7.93 -31.68 6.22
N GLU A 40 -8.47 -31.78 7.43
CA GLU A 40 -9.61 -30.98 7.88
C GLU A 40 -9.33 -29.47 7.80
N GLN A 41 -8.13 -29.02 8.17
CA GLN A 41 -7.79 -27.58 8.14
C GLN A 41 -7.43 -27.05 6.75
N ILE A 42 -6.95 -27.92 5.86
CA ILE A 42 -6.51 -27.54 4.52
C ILE A 42 -7.64 -27.70 3.51
N TYR A 43 -8.32 -28.85 3.53
CA TYR A 43 -9.36 -29.21 2.57
C TYR A 43 -10.79 -29.10 3.15
N GLY A 44 -10.94 -28.98 4.46
CA GLY A 44 -12.28 -29.06 5.10
C GLY A 44 -12.83 -30.48 5.19
N ASP A 45 -12.03 -31.49 4.84
CA ASP A 45 -12.43 -32.90 4.82
C ASP A 45 -11.30 -33.79 5.33
N GLN A 46 -11.53 -34.41 6.48
CA GLN A 46 -10.58 -35.33 7.10
C GLN A 46 -10.32 -36.60 6.28
N GLU A 47 -11.23 -37.02 5.40
CA GLU A 47 -11.08 -38.22 4.55
C GLU A 47 -9.96 -38.04 3.50
N MET A 48 -9.53 -36.79 3.27
CA MET A 48 -8.42 -36.45 2.38
C MET A 48 -7.04 -36.66 3.03
N HIS A 49 -6.96 -37.24 4.23
CA HIS A 49 -5.70 -37.50 4.94
C HIS A 49 -4.69 -38.31 4.12
N GLY A 50 -5.15 -39.23 3.27
CA GLY A 50 -4.28 -40.01 2.38
C GLY A 50 -3.51 -39.14 1.38
N GLN A 51 -4.11 -38.04 0.92
CA GLN A 51 -3.44 -37.09 0.02
C GLN A 51 -2.38 -36.27 0.76
N ILE A 52 -2.71 -35.75 1.95
CA ILE A 52 -1.73 -35.04 2.79
C ILE A 52 -0.55 -35.95 3.13
N ARG A 53 -0.80 -37.20 3.51
CA ARG A 53 0.25 -38.18 3.82
C ARG A 53 1.16 -38.40 2.61
N ARG A 54 0.58 -38.61 1.41
CA ARG A 54 1.35 -38.78 0.18
C ARG A 54 2.25 -37.58 -0.10
N LEU A 55 1.67 -36.37 -0.09
CA LEU A 55 2.39 -35.11 -0.34
C LEU A 55 3.51 -34.89 0.67
N CYS A 56 3.24 -35.12 1.96
CA CYS A 56 4.24 -35.02 3.03
C CYS A 56 5.43 -35.96 2.78
N MET A 57 5.17 -37.22 2.45
CA MET A 57 6.22 -38.21 2.18
C MET A 57 7.00 -37.91 0.90
N ASP A 58 6.33 -37.41 -0.14
CA ASP A 58 6.97 -36.99 -1.39
C ASP A 58 7.88 -35.78 -1.14
N TYR A 59 7.41 -34.79 -0.37
CA TYR A 59 8.20 -33.63 0.04
C TYR A 59 9.45 -34.04 0.82
N MET A 60 9.28 -34.89 1.84
CA MET A 60 10.42 -35.40 2.61
C MET A 60 11.41 -36.16 1.72
N SER A 61 10.91 -36.97 0.78
CA SER A 61 11.76 -37.73 -0.16
C SER A 61 12.58 -36.81 -1.08
N ASN A 62 11.97 -35.72 -1.56
CA ASN A 62 12.64 -34.72 -2.40
C ASN A 62 13.69 -33.92 -1.63
N ASN A 63 13.45 -33.69 -0.33
CA ASN A 63 14.34 -32.95 0.56
C ASN A 63 15.13 -33.88 1.49
N ARG A 64 15.52 -35.05 0.99
CA ARG A 64 16.14 -36.15 1.77
C ARG A 64 17.31 -35.70 2.63
N ASP A 65 18.24 -34.93 2.08
CA ASP A 65 19.47 -34.57 2.79
C ASP A 65 19.20 -33.76 4.06
N HIS A 66 18.12 -32.98 4.07
CA HIS A 66 17.67 -32.26 5.24
C HIS A 66 16.98 -33.19 6.26
N PHE A 67 16.01 -33.98 5.83
CA PHE A 67 15.21 -34.78 6.76
C PHE A 67 15.95 -35.99 7.33
N LYS A 68 16.97 -36.48 6.62
CA LYS A 68 17.79 -37.61 7.06
C LYS A 68 18.50 -37.35 8.38
N GLU A 69 18.88 -36.12 8.69
CA GLU A 69 19.54 -35.78 9.96
C GLU A 69 18.63 -35.96 11.18
N PHE A 70 17.32 -35.86 10.98
CA PHE A 70 16.30 -36.01 12.04
C PHE A 70 15.76 -37.44 12.16
N ILE A 71 16.17 -38.36 11.27
CA ILE A 71 15.69 -39.73 11.21
C ILE A 71 16.82 -40.68 11.61
N THR A 72 16.62 -41.41 12.71
CA THR A 72 17.63 -42.32 13.28
C THR A 72 17.73 -43.67 12.57
N GLU A 73 16.73 -44.03 11.76
CA GLU A 73 16.71 -45.28 10.98
C GLU A 73 17.08 -45.06 9.51
N ASN A 74 17.07 -46.11 8.69
CA ASN A 74 17.26 -45.95 7.25
C ASN A 74 16.11 -45.10 6.66
N PHE A 75 16.48 -44.02 5.97
CA PHE A 75 15.54 -43.03 5.45
C PHE A 75 14.52 -43.64 4.48
N GLU A 76 14.96 -44.49 3.57
CA GLU A 76 14.08 -45.10 2.57
C GLU A 76 13.04 -46.02 3.23
N ASN A 77 13.46 -46.82 4.22
CA ASN A 77 12.56 -47.65 5.02
C ASN A 77 11.58 -46.81 5.86
N TYR A 78 12.06 -45.70 6.44
CA TYR A 78 11.22 -44.77 7.20
C TYR A 78 10.09 -44.22 6.33
N ILE A 79 10.43 -43.71 5.13
CA ILE A 79 9.45 -43.16 4.19
C ILE A 79 8.47 -44.23 3.74
N GLN A 80 8.94 -45.43 3.39
CA GLN A 80 8.07 -46.53 2.94
C GLN A 80 7.04 -46.88 4.03
N ARG A 81 7.48 -47.03 5.27
CA ARG A 81 6.61 -47.30 6.42
C ARG A 81 5.64 -46.15 6.67
N LYS A 82 6.10 -44.90 6.61
CA LYS A 82 5.27 -43.72 6.88
C LYS A 82 4.23 -43.43 5.78
N ARG A 83 4.39 -44.01 4.58
CA ARG A 83 3.36 -43.99 3.52
C ARG A 83 2.16 -44.88 3.83
N GLU A 84 2.29 -45.85 4.72
CA GLU A 84 1.17 -46.70 5.14
C GLU A 84 0.10 -45.89 5.87
N GLU A 85 -1.17 -46.19 5.58
CA GLU A 85 -2.32 -45.37 5.98
C GLU A 85 -2.49 -45.22 7.50
N ASN A 86 -2.14 -46.27 8.25
CA ASN A 86 -2.38 -46.37 9.70
C ASN A 86 -1.13 -46.08 10.54
N VAL A 87 -0.05 -45.56 9.95
CA VAL A 87 1.16 -45.24 10.72
C VAL A 87 1.07 -43.82 11.26
N HIS A 88 1.25 -43.68 12.57
CA HIS A 88 1.21 -42.38 13.26
C HIS A 88 2.25 -41.41 12.71
N GLY A 89 1.83 -40.17 12.50
CA GLY A 89 2.72 -39.04 12.24
C GLY A 89 3.28 -38.45 13.54
N ASN A 90 4.47 -37.86 13.45
CA ASN A 90 5.25 -37.27 14.52
C ASN A 90 5.68 -35.84 14.13
N HIS A 91 6.50 -35.22 14.98
CA HIS A 91 7.03 -33.87 14.79
C HIS A 91 7.75 -33.65 13.44
N VAL A 92 8.50 -34.65 12.93
CA VAL A 92 9.22 -34.53 11.64
C VAL A 92 8.23 -34.34 10.49
N GLU A 93 7.12 -35.07 10.50
CA GLU A 93 6.07 -34.91 9.49
C GLU A 93 5.34 -33.58 9.63
N LEU A 94 5.06 -33.12 10.85
CA LEU A 94 4.45 -31.80 11.08
C LEU A 94 5.37 -30.67 10.58
N GLN A 95 6.68 -30.80 10.75
CA GLN A 95 7.65 -29.85 10.23
C GLN A 95 7.64 -29.84 8.70
N ALA A 96 7.65 -31.02 8.08
CA ALA A 96 7.54 -31.14 6.62
C ALA A 96 6.24 -30.53 6.08
N ILE A 97 5.11 -30.74 6.78
CA ILE A 97 3.81 -30.14 6.43
C ILE A 97 3.84 -28.62 6.57
N SER A 98 4.47 -28.09 7.62
CA SER A 98 4.63 -26.66 7.84
C SER A 98 5.41 -26.00 6.69
N GLU A 99 6.52 -26.62 6.27
CA GLU A 99 7.33 -26.17 5.14
C GLU A 99 6.56 -26.29 3.82
N MET A 100 5.92 -27.42 3.57
CA MET A 100 5.20 -27.70 2.31
C MET A 100 4.02 -26.76 2.06
N PHE A 101 3.26 -26.39 3.10
CA PHE A 101 2.11 -25.48 2.97
C PHE A 101 2.45 -24.02 3.31
N ALA A 102 3.71 -23.72 3.63
CA ALA A 102 4.15 -22.41 4.10
C ALA A 102 3.27 -21.84 5.22
N ARG A 103 2.86 -22.71 6.15
CA ARG A 103 1.97 -22.39 7.28
C ARG A 103 2.58 -22.83 8.59
N PRO A 104 2.63 -21.97 9.62
CA PRO A 104 3.03 -22.39 10.95
C PRO A 104 2.12 -23.51 11.46
N VAL A 105 2.66 -24.47 12.20
CA VAL A 105 1.88 -25.49 12.89
C VAL A 105 1.94 -25.23 14.39
N GLU A 106 0.79 -25.02 15.02
CA GLU A 106 0.64 -24.83 16.46
C GLU A 106 0.05 -26.09 17.08
N VAL A 107 0.72 -26.68 18.05
CA VAL A 107 0.20 -27.83 18.81
C VAL A 107 -0.15 -27.37 20.22
N TYR A 108 -1.40 -27.60 20.64
CA TYR A 108 -1.93 -27.26 21.95
C TYR A 108 -2.12 -28.53 22.79
N GLN A 109 -1.82 -28.47 24.08
CA GLN A 109 -2.01 -29.60 25.00
C GLN A 109 -2.53 -29.09 26.34
N TYR A 110 -3.84 -29.20 26.56
CA TYR A 110 -4.53 -28.81 27.82
C TYR A 110 -4.20 -27.40 28.35
N SER A 111 -3.65 -26.52 27.51
CA SER A 111 -3.23 -25.15 27.82
C SER A 111 -3.68 -24.20 26.71
N ASP A 112 -3.84 -22.94 27.07
CA ASP A 112 -4.08 -21.82 26.18
C ASP A 112 -2.87 -21.45 25.32
N GLU A 113 -1.65 -21.79 25.73
CA GLU A 113 -0.46 -21.59 24.90
C GLU A 113 -0.08 -22.87 24.13
N PRO A 114 0.39 -22.75 22.87
CA PRO A 114 0.86 -23.90 22.14
C PRO A 114 2.15 -24.44 22.77
N ILE A 115 2.22 -25.75 22.99
CA ILE A 115 3.44 -26.42 23.47
C ILE A 115 4.54 -26.39 22.41
N ASN A 116 4.15 -26.47 21.14
CA ASN A 116 5.07 -26.42 20.01
C ASN A 116 4.52 -25.51 18.91
N VAL A 117 5.39 -24.64 18.40
CA VAL A 117 5.14 -23.82 17.21
C VAL A 117 6.22 -24.14 16.20
N LEU A 118 5.83 -24.85 15.13
CA LEU A 118 6.71 -25.19 14.02
C LEU A 118 6.53 -24.12 12.95
N LEU A 119 7.59 -23.40 12.65
CA LEU A 119 7.58 -22.37 11.62
C LEU A 119 8.02 -22.97 10.28
N PRO A 120 7.41 -22.54 9.15
CA PRO A 120 7.96 -22.84 7.85
C PRO A 120 9.37 -22.29 7.78
N ARG A 121 10.26 -23.04 7.12
CA ARG A 121 11.59 -22.52 6.82
C ARG A 121 11.43 -21.26 5.96
N PRO A 122 12.10 -20.15 6.28
CA PRO A 122 12.23 -19.06 5.33
C PRO A 122 12.93 -19.61 4.09
N GLU A 123 12.32 -19.43 2.92
CA GLU A 123 12.99 -19.66 1.64
C GLU A 123 14.36 -18.96 1.72
N PRO A 124 15.47 -19.63 1.33
CA PRO A 124 16.73 -18.92 1.21
C PRO A 124 16.46 -17.77 0.23
N GLU A 125 16.61 -16.54 0.72
CA GLU A 125 16.52 -15.33 -0.09
C GLU A 125 17.29 -15.61 -1.39
N ALA A 126 16.64 -15.46 -2.54
CA ALA A 126 17.23 -15.73 -3.85
C ALA A 126 18.48 -14.87 -4.02
N THR A 127 19.62 -15.39 -3.56
CA THR A 127 20.88 -14.65 -3.51
C THR A 127 21.64 -14.98 -4.78
N ALA A 128 21.74 -13.97 -5.65
CA ALA A 128 22.81 -13.76 -6.60
C ALA A 128 22.92 -14.73 -7.81
N LEU A 129 22.19 -14.39 -8.87
CA LEU A 129 22.83 -14.29 -10.19
C LEU A 129 23.28 -12.83 -10.40
N THR A 130 24.37 -12.44 -9.74
CA THR A 130 25.10 -11.22 -10.12
C THR A 130 26.59 -11.54 -10.15
N ASP A 131 27.14 -11.40 -11.35
CA ASP A 131 28.55 -11.61 -11.69
C ASP A 131 29.50 -10.90 -10.73
N GLY A 132 30.66 -11.53 -10.56
CA GLY A 132 31.70 -11.09 -9.64
C GLY A 132 32.21 -9.68 -9.93
N SER A 133 32.26 -8.87 -8.87
CA SER A 133 33.35 -7.94 -8.65
C SER A 133 33.43 -7.63 -7.15
N ALA A 134 34.52 -8.05 -6.54
CA ALA A 134 34.84 -7.75 -5.16
C ALA A 134 35.12 -6.25 -5.00
N SER A 135 34.40 -5.58 -4.11
CA SER A 135 34.97 -4.46 -3.37
C SER A 135 34.33 -4.35 -1.98
N THR A 136 35.22 -4.22 -1.03
CA THR A 136 35.04 -4.19 0.42
C THR A 136 34.28 -2.97 0.92
N SER A 137 33.26 -3.18 1.75
CA SER A 137 32.94 -2.28 2.86
C SER A 137 32.13 -3.00 3.93
N ASN A 138 32.71 -3.13 5.13
CA ASN A 138 32.03 -3.55 6.34
C ASN A 138 30.93 -2.54 6.68
N ALA A 139 29.69 -2.89 6.38
CA ALA A 139 28.51 -2.27 6.97
C ALA A 139 27.62 -3.41 7.47
N ALA A 140 27.31 -3.39 8.76
CA ALA A 140 26.36 -4.34 9.35
C ALA A 140 25.04 -4.28 8.57
N PRO A 141 24.43 -5.42 8.21
CA PRO A 141 23.15 -5.40 7.53
C PRO A 141 22.11 -4.75 8.46
N PRO A 142 21.22 -3.88 7.96
CA PRO A 142 20.09 -3.41 8.74
C PRO A 142 19.24 -4.62 9.18
N PRO A 143 18.54 -4.56 10.33
CA PRO A 143 17.62 -5.62 10.71
C PRO A 143 16.51 -5.68 9.66
N SER A 144 16.57 -6.67 8.77
CA SER A 144 15.50 -7.02 7.84
C SER A 144 14.32 -7.58 8.63
N THR A 145 13.63 -6.74 9.39
CA THR A 145 12.29 -7.05 9.91
C THR A 145 11.28 -6.75 8.81
N VAL A 146 11.37 -7.48 7.71
CA VAL A 146 10.20 -7.64 6.84
C VAL A 146 9.26 -8.51 7.67
N PRO A 147 8.06 -8.04 8.08
CA PRO A 147 7.10 -8.95 8.68
C PRO A 147 6.74 -9.94 7.58
N ILE A 148 7.34 -11.13 7.64
CA ILE A 148 6.87 -12.29 6.87
C ILE A 148 5.39 -12.37 7.26
N GLN A 149 4.50 -11.99 6.34
CA GLN A 149 3.07 -12.01 6.59
C GLN A 149 2.68 -13.50 6.61
N GLN A 150 2.85 -14.11 7.78
CA GLN A 150 2.73 -15.55 7.97
C GLN A 150 1.28 -15.96 7.68
N ASN A 151 1.12 -16.97 6.83
CA ASN A 151 -0.18 -17.59 6.59
C ASN A 151 -0.80 -18.05 7.93
N PRO A 152 -2.14 -18.06 8.06
CA PRO A 152 -2.79 -18.53 9.28
C PRO A 152 -2.28 -19.91 9.71
N PRO A 153 -1.99 -20.13 11.00
CA PRO A 153 -1.40 -21.37 11.47
C PRO A 153 -2.38 -22.55 11.31
N LEU A 154 -1.82 -23.74 11.15
CA LEU A 154 -2.50 -25.02 11.30
C LEU A 154 -2.47 -25.40 12.79
N ARG A 155 -3.63 -25.43 13.44
CA ARG A 155 -3.75 -25.64 14.88
C ARG A 155 -4.23 -27.04 15.21
N LEU A 156 -3.46 -27.79 15.98
CA LEU A 156 -3.81 -29.13 16.43
C LEU A 156 -3.93 -29.14 17.94
N SER A 157 -4.86 -29.93 18.46
CA SER A 157 -4.88 -30.28 19.88
C SER A 157 -4.41 -31.71 20.07
N TYR A 158 -3.51 -31.90 21.04
CA TYR A 158 -2.91 -33.19 21.36
C TYR A 158 -3.49 -33.73 22.67
N HIS A 159 -4.16 -34.87 22.56
CA HIS A 159 -4.94 -35.47 23.65
C HIS A 159 -4.35 -36.83 24.05
N ARG A 160 -4.29 -37.07 25.36
CA ARG A 160 -3.92 -38.37 25.99
C ARG A 160 -2.61 -38.99 25.45
N ALA A 161 -1.69 -38.17 24.96
CA ALA A 161 -0.43 -38.56 24.35
C ALA A 161 -0.52 -39.46 23.10
N VAL A 162 -1.70 -39.62 22.48
CA VAL A 162 -1.88 -40.56 21.36
C VAL A 162 -2.70 -40.01 20.21
N HIS A 163 -3.47 -38.94 20.41
CA HIS A 163 -4.49 -38.51 19.46
C HIS A 163 -4.40 -37.02 19.14
N TYR A 164 -4.61 -36.69 17.86
CA TYR A 164 -4.66 -35.32 17.37
C TYR A 164 -6.05 -34.97 16.87
N ASN A 165 -6.53 -33.81 17.32
CA ASN A 165 -7.77 -33.19 16.87
C ASN A 165 -7.47 -31.86 16.17
N ALA A 166 -8.33 -31.45 15.24
CA ALA A 166 -8.20 -30.17 14.58
C ALA A 166 -8.74 -29.04 15.47
N ILE A 167 -8.04 -27.91 15.55
CA ILE A 167 -8.58 -26.69 16.17
C ILE A 167 -8.94 -25.73 15.03
N LEU A 168 -10.23 -25.47 14.88
CA LEU A 168 -10.77 -24.60 13.84
C LEU A 168 -10.99 -23.19 14.39
N ALA A 169 -10.81 -22.20 13.52
CA ALA A 169 -11.14 -20.81 13.80
C ALA A 169 -12.29 -20.39 12.85
N PRO A 170 -13.57 -20.53 13.25
CA PRO A 170 -14.71 -20.25 12.36
C PRO A 170 -14.70 -18.82 11.79
N ASN A 171 -14.12 -17.88 12.53
CA ASN A 171 -14.05 -16.47 12.17
C ASN A 171 -12.90 -16.13 11.20
N ILE A 172 -12.06 -17.11 10.85
CA ILE A 172 -10.91 -16.93 9.96
C ILE A 172 -11.00 -17.97 8.85
N PRO A 173 -11.28 -17.59 7.59
CA PRO A 173 -11.29 -18.54 6.49
C PRO A 173 -9.87 -19.05 6.27
N THR A 174 -9.62 -20.32 6.59
CA THR A 174 -8.27 -20.94 6.54
C THR A 174 -8.18 -22.13 5.58
N ILE A 175 -9.32 -22.61 5.07
CA ILE A 175 -9.41 -23.69 4.10
C ILE A 175 -8.90 -23.17 2.75
N GLY A 176 -8.06 -23.96 2.08
CA GLY A 176 -7.46 -23.61 0.80
C GLY A 176 -6.24 -22.68 0.86
N ILE A 177 -5.91 -22.12 2.03
CA ILE A 177 -4.69 -21.32 2.20
C ILE A 177 -3.47 -22.25 2.20
N GLY A 178 -2.49 -21.96 1.35
CA GLY A 178 -1.27 -22.76 1.14
C GLY A 178 -1.35 -23.74 -0.02
N LEU A 179 -2.49 -23.81 -0.75
CA LEU A 179 -2.66 -24.61 -1.97
C LEU A 179 -2.44 -23.83 -3.28
N GLY A 180 -2.18 -22.53 -3.20
CA GLY A 180 -2.04 -21.61 -4.33
C GLY A 180 -0.61 -21.07 -4.48
N LEU A 181 -0.29 -20.59 -5.69
CA LEU A 181 1.03 -20.08 -6.09
C LEU A 181 1.67 -19.18 -5.01
N PRO A 182 3.00 -19.28 -4.81
CA PRO A 182 3.74 -18.42 -3.88
C PRO A 182 3.40 -16.95 -4.14
N GLY A 183 2.90 -16.25 -3.11
CA GLY A 183 2.61 -14.81 -3.16
C GLY A 183 1.16 -14.41 -3.44
N MET A 184 0.24 -15.32 -3.76
CA MET A 184 -1.19 -15.00 -3.88
C MET A 184 -1.98 -15.42 -2.63
N ILE A 185 -2.45 -14.42 -1.90
CA ILE A 185 -3.37 -14.60 -0.77
C ILE A 185 -4.79 -14.62 -1.33
N PRO A 186 -5.67 -15.58 -0.99
CA PRO A 186 -7.07 -15.47 -1.37
C PRO A 186 -7.66 -14.15 -0.83
N GLY A 187 -8.18 -13.31 -1.72
CA GLY A 187 -8.66 -11.95 -1.44
C GLY A 187 -7.64 -10.81 -1.70
N SER A 188 -6.36 -11.11 -2.01
CA SER A 188 -5.41 -10.06 -2.45
C SER A 188 -5.77 -9.51 -3.81
N ALA A 189 -6.24 -10.36 -4.73
CA ALA A 189 -6.76 -9.94 -6.03
C ALA A 189 -7.94 -8.96 -5.87
N ASP A 190 -8.85 -9.21 -4.92
CA ASP A 190 -9.99 -8.32 -4.65
C ASP A 190 -9.53 -6.97 -4.09
N LYS A 191 -8.53 -6.97 -3.20
CA LYS A 191 -7.96 -5.74 -2.63
C LYS A 191 -7.19 -4.93 -3.67
N GLU A 192 -6.47 -5.59 -4.56
CA GLU A 192 -5.73 -4.97 -5.66
C GLU A 192 -6.67 -4.41 -6.72
N LEU A 193 -7.73 -5.14 -7.07
CA LEU A 193 -8.82 -4.66 -7.94
C LEU A 193 -9.51 -3.43 -7.32
N MET A 194 -9.81 -3.46 -6.02
CA MET A 194 -10.45 -2.33 -5.35
C MET A 194 -9.53 -1.11 -5.23
N SER A 195 -8.25 -1.32 -4.95
CA SER A 195 -7.26 -0.23 -4.95
C SER A 195 -7.06 0.35 -6.36
N THR A 196 -7.07 -0.48 -7.39
CA THR A 196 -6.95 -0.04 -8.78
C THR A 196 -8.18 0.76 -9.17
N ALA A 197 -9.39 0.25 -8.86
CA ALA A 197 -10.64 0.96 -9.11
C ALA A 197 -10.72 2.31 -8.38
N MET A 198 -10.25 2.39 -7.12
CA MET A 198 -10.17 3.65 -6.38
C MET A 198 -9.23 4.65 -7.06
N LYS A 199 -8.03 4.23 -7.45
CA LYS A 199 -7.06 5.09 -8.14
C LYS A 199 -7.58 5.58 -9.49
N THR A 200 -8.24 4.70 -10.26
CA THR A 200 -8.86 5.07 -11.54
C THR A 200 -9.98 6.08 -11.32
N SER A 201 -10.85 5.84 -10.32
CA SER A 201 -11.93 6.77 -9.97
C SER A 201 -11.40 8.12 -9.48
N GLU A 202 -10.29 8.14 -8.73
CA GLU A 202 -9.62 9.38 -8.32
C GLU A 202 -9.06 10.13 -9.53
N LEU A 203 -8.39 9.45 -10.46
CA LEU A 203 -7.85 10.05 -11.67
C LEU A 203 -8.93 10.61 -12.60
N GLU A 204 -9.99 9.85 -12.85
CA GLU A 204 -11.12 10.29 -13.68
C GLU A 204 -11.80 11.52 -13.08
N HIS A 205 -11.98 11.54 -11.74
CA HIS A 205 -12.58 12.69 -11.06
C HIS A 205 -11.70 13.94 -11.14
N ILE A 206 -10.38 13.78 -11.03
CA ILE A 206 -9.44 14.88 -11.20
C ILE A 206 -9.49 15.41 -12.64
N GLU A 207 -9.49 14.52 -13.64
CA GLU A 207 -9.54 14.90 -15.06
C GLU A 207 -10.82 15.68 -15.39
N GLU A 208 -11.98 15.22 -14.91
CA GLU A 208 -13.26 15.92 -15.08
C GLU A 208 -13.24 17.31 -14.44
N THR A 209 -12.70 17.43 -13.23
CA THR A 209 -12.59 18.71 -12.53
C THR A 209 -11.69 19.69 -13.30
N MET A 210 -10.54 19.20 -13.80
CA MET A 210 -9.62 20.02 -14.61
C MET A 210 -10.25 20.46 -15.94
N LEU A 211 -11.05 19.59 -16.57
CA LEU A 211 -11.80 19.93 -17.78
C LEU A 211 -12.85 21.01 -17.52
N GLN A 212 -13.57 20.90 -16.41
CA GLN A 212 -14.58 21.89 -16.04
C GLN A 212 -13.94 23.25 -15.77
N ASP A 213 -12.85 23.29 -14.99
CA ASP A 213 -12.10 24.53 -14.73
C ASP A 213 -11.61 25.18 -16.04
N LYS A 214 -11.19 24.38 -17.02
CA LYS A 214 -10.76 24.88 -18.33
C LYS A 214 -11.91 25.48 -19.16
N ILE A 215 -13.10 24.87 -19.10
CA ILE A 215 -14.31 25.40 -19.74
C ILE A 215 -14.71 26.72 -19.08
N ASP A 216 -14.77 26.74 -17.74
CA ASP A 216 -15.17 27.91 -16.97
C ASP A 216 -14.19 29.08 -17.16
N MET A 217 -12.88 28.81 -17.27
CA MET A 217 -11.87 29.82 -17.59
C MET A 217 -12.08 30.41 -18.99
N THR A 218 -12.45 29.59 -19.97
CA THR A 218 -12.70 30.05 -21.35
C THR A 218 -13.92 30.97 -21.39
N ASP A 219 -14.99 30.59 -20.70
CA ASP A 219 -16.19 31.41 -20.58
C ASP A 219 -15.93 32.70 -19.82
N PHE A 220 -15.12 32.64 -18.75
CA PHE A 220 -14.68 33.81 -18.02
C PHE A 220 -13.87 34.77 -18.91
N GLN A 221 -12.88 34.29 -19.65
CA GLN A 221 -12.08 35.12 -20.56
C GLN A 221 -12.93 35.82 -21.62
N ARG A 222 -13.93 35.12 -22.16
CA ARG A 222 -14.84 35.71 -23.14
C ARG A 222 -15.68 36.83 -22.53
N THR A 223 -16.26 36.61 -21.35
CA THR A 223 -17.04 37.64 -20.66
C THR A 223 -16.17 38.83 -20.25
N GLN A 224 -14.95 38.58 -19.80
CA GLN A 224 -13.97 39.61 -19.44
C GLN A 224 -13.66 40.51 -20.65
N ALA A 225 -13.39 39.91 -21.82
CA ALA A 225 -13.10 40.66 -23.04
C ALA A 225 -14.28 41.52 -23.52
N ASP A 226 -15.51 40.97 -23.46
CA ASP A 226 -16.72 41.72 -23.83
C ASP A 226 -16.96 42.92 -22.89
N ILE A 227 -16.71 42.73 -21.59
CA ILE A 227 -16.80 43.81 -20.60
C ILE A 227 -15.73 44.87 -20.86
N GLU A 228 -14.48 44.48 -21.12
CA GLU A 228 -13.38 45.41 -21.39
C GLU A 228 -13.62 46.25 -22.65
N ASP A 229 -14.14 45.64 -23.72
CA ASP A 229 -14.51 46.34 -24.95
C ASP A 229 -15.66 47.34 -24.71
N GLN A 230 -16.65 46.96 -23.90
CA GLN A 230 -17.74 47.87 -23.52
C GLN A 230 -17.23 49.06 -22.68
N ILE A 231 -16.42 48.80 -21.66
CA ILE A 231 -15.80 49.84 -20.83
C ILE A 231 -14.97 50.79 -21.70
N THR A 232 -14.19 50.24 -22.64
CA THR A 232 -13.34 51.02 -23.54
C THR A 232 -14.18 51.94 -24.43
N ARG A 233 -15.27 51.44 -25.01
CA ARG A 233 -16.21 52.25 -25.82
C ARG A 233 -16.89 53.35 -25.00
N GLU A 234 -17.43 53.02 -23.82
CA GLU A 234 -18.14 53.98 -22.97
C GLU A 234 -17.19 55.07 -22.43
N SER A 235 -15.97 54.69 -22.06
CA SER A 235 -14.91 55.62 -21.66
C SER A 235 -14.56 56.59 -22.78
N LEU A 236 -14.42 56.10 -24.02
CA LEU A 236 -14.15 56.96 -25.18
C LEU A 236 -15.29 57.97 -25.45
N ILE A 237 -16.55 57.54 -25.34
CA ILE A 237 -17.72 58.41 -25.51
C ILE A 237 -17.75 59.49 -24.41
N SER A 238 -17.46 59.12 -23.16
CA SER A 238 -17.37 60.09 -22.06
C SER A 238 -16.28 61.13 -22.31
N TYR A 239 -15.09 60.69 -22.75
CA TYR A 239 -13.98 61.59 -23.07
C TYR A 239 -14.34 62.60 -24.17
N LEU A 240 -15.00 62.14 -25.24
CA LEU A 240 -15.45 63.02 -26.32
C LEU A 240 -16.51 64.03 -25.86
N ASN A 241 -17.46 63.61 -25.03
CA ASN A 241 -18.47 64.49 -24.44
C ASN A 241 -17.84 65.56 -23.52
N ASP A 242 -16.85 65.19 -22.71
CA ASP A 242 -16.14 66.14 -21.85
C ASP A 242 -15.27 67.11 -22.67
N PHE A 243 -14.70 66.65 -23.77
CA PHE A 243 -14.00 67.50 -24.74
C PHE A 243 -14.94 68.52 -25.40
N GLU A 244 -16.15 68.12 -25.81
CA GLU A 244 -17.17 69.04 -26.33
C GLU A 244 -17.68 70.03 -25.28
N LYS A 245 -17.91 69.59 -24.03
CA LYS A 245 -18.27 70.50 -22.92
C LYS A 245 -17.17 71.50 -22.62
N SER A 246 -15.89 71.10 -22.71
CA SER A 246 -14.76 72.02 -22.56
C SER A 246 -14.70 73.08 -23.68
N LYS A 247 -15.13 72.72 -24.90
CA LYS A 247 -15.25 73.67 -26.03
C LYS A 247 -16.47 74.58 -25.94
N ASN A 248 -17.56 74.11 -25.34
CA ASN A 248 -18.83 74.84 -25.21
C ASN A 248 -19.03 75.54 -23.85
N ALA A 249 -18.01 75.62 -22.99
CA ALA A 249 -18.08 76.37 -21.74
C ALA A 249 -18.26 77.89 -22.00
N PRO A 250 -19.23 78.59 -21.38
CA PRO A 250 -19.43 80.02 -21.60
C PRO A 250 -18.28 80.84 -21.02
N SER A 251 -17.76 81.78 -21.81
CA SER A 251 -16.83 82.80 -21.34
C SER A 251 -17.53 83.74 -20.34
N THR A 252 -17.26 83.58 -19.05
CA THR A 252 -17.52 84.61 -18.05
C THR A 252 -16.20 85.23 -17.60
N SER A 253 -16.11 86.54 -17.78
CA SER A 253 -14.98 87.39 -17.43
C SER A 253 -15.02 87.78 -15.95
N ALA A 254 -13.89 87.67 -15.25
CA ALA A 254 -13.40 88.66 -14.27
C ALA A 254 -12.09 88.22 -13.60
N GLY A 255 -11.07 89.09 -13.65
CA GLY A 255 -10.13 89.33 -12.55
C GLY A 255 -8.86 88.49 -12.46
N ALA A 256 -7.78 88.97 -13.11
CA ALA A 256 -6.39 88.68 -12.69
C ALA A 256 -6.06 89.49 -11.40
N PRO A 257 -5.04 89.14 -10.57
CA PRO A 257 -3.62 88.98 -10.94
C PRO A 257 -2.94 87.72 -10.35
N GLY A 258 -1.89 87.12 -10.90
CA GLY A 258 -0.52 87.64 -11.08
C GLY A 258 0.50 86.67 -10.42
N PRO A 259 1.83 86.72 -10.73
CA PRO A 259 2.49 85.61 -11.42
C PRO A 259 3.84 85.12 -10.83
N SER A 260 4.31 83.92 -11.25
CA SER A 260 5.73 83.58 -11.49
C SER A 260 5.83 82.20 -12.21
N ASN A 261 5.94 82.13 -13.54
CA ASN A 261 7.15 82.21 -14.37
C ASN A 261 8.08 80.98 -14.27
N PHE A 262 7.87 79.99 -15.14
CA PHE A 262 8.97 79.25 -15.77
C PHE A 262 8.58 78.83 -17.19
N SER A 263 9.46 79.12 -18.12
CA SER A 263 9.34 78.91 -19.56
C SER A 263 9.49 77.43 -19.93
N GLY A 264 8.48 76.89 -20.61
CA GLY A 264 8.52 75.63 -21.33
C GLY A 264 7.41 75.62 -22.38
N GLU A 265 7.76 75.39 -23.64
CA GLU A 265 6.85 75.21 -24.78
C GLU A 265 5.82 74.07 -24.53
N PRO A 266 4.69 74.10 -25.26
CA PRO A 266 3.49 73.33 -24.94
C PRO A 266 3.66 71.82 -25.15
N PRO A 267 2.86 70.98 -24.46
CA PRO A 267 2.98 69.53 -24.52
C PRO A 267 2.56 69.02 -25.90
N VAL A 268 3.44 68.23 -26.50
CA VAL A 268 3.19 67.58 -27.79
C VAL A 268 2.04 66.59 -27.61
N SER A 269 1.02 66.81 -28.46
CA SER A 269 -0.22 66.05 -28.59
C SER A 269 0.04 64.55 -28.53
N GLY A 270 -0.62 63.88 -27.58
CA GLY A 270 -0.51 62.45 -27.33
C GLY A 270 -0.96 61.62 -28.52
N SER A 271 0.01 61.10 -29.25
CA SER A 271 -0.13 60.07 -30.29
C SER A 271 0.17 58.66 -29.73
N GLY A 272 0.11 58.46 -28.41
CA GLY A 272 0.52 57.21 -27.77
C GLY A 272 -0.57 56.14 -27.67
N LEU A 273 -1.84 56.53 -27.53
CA LEU A 273 -2.91 55.59 -27.21
C LEU A 273 -3.42 54.78 -28.41
N TYR A 274 -3.29 55.31 -29.64
CA TYR A 274 -3.63 54.55 -30.84
C TYR A 274 -2.52 53.55 -31.20
N GLU A 275 -1.26 53.95 -31.01
CA GLU A 275 -0.07 53.12 -31.26
C GLU A 275 0.07 52.00 -30.23
N GLU A 276 -0.27 52.26 -28.96
CA GLU A 276 -0.27 51.25 -27.88
C GLU A 276 -1.41 50.23 -28.05
N MET A 277 -2.55 50.64 -28.59
CA MET A 277 -3.68 49.75 -28.92
C MET A 277 -3.42 48.91 -30.18
N LEU A 278 -2.71 49.47 -31.18
CA LEU A 278 -2.22 48.72 -32.35
C LEU A 278 -1.08 47.76 -31.99
N ALA A 279 -0.24 48.12 -31.01
CA ALA A 279 0.77 47.21 -30.45
C ALA A 279 0.13 46.06 -29.66
N ALA A 280 -0.96 46.32 -28.93
CA ALA A 280 -1.75 45.27 -28.27
C ALA A 280 -2.47 44.34 -29.26
N GLN A 281 -2.85 44.83 -30.44
CA GLN A 281 -3.45 44.03 -31.52
C GLN A 281 -2.42 43.21 -32.33
N SER A 282 -1.13 43.57 -32.27
CA SER A 282 -0.02 42.83 -32.90
C SER A 282 0.72 41.87 -31.96
N LEU A 283 0.31 41.75 -30.70
CA LEU A 283 0.67 40.61 -29.87
C LEU A 283 -0.27 39.45 -30.20
N GLU A 284 -0.05 38.88 -31.38
CA GLU A 284 -0.44 37.52 -31.70
C GLU A 284 0.19 36.64 -30.62
N TRP A 285 -0.63 36.22 -29.65
CA TRP A 285 -0.24 35.20 -28.68
C TRP A 285 0.00 33.93 -29.49
N ASP A 286 1.26 33.69 -29.85
CA ASP A 286 1.70 32.45 -30.45
C ASP A 286 1.37 31.32 -29.47
N ALA A 287 0.32 30.57 -29.79
CA ALA A 287 -0.16 29.39 -29.06
C ALA A 287 0.84 28.20 -29.08
N TYR A 288 2.13 28.48 -29.28
CA TYR A 288 3.22 27.52 -29.41
C TYR A 288 4.37 27.72 -28.42
N THR A 289 4.35 28.80 -27.61
CA THR A 289 5.36 29.05 -26.56
C THR A 289 4.92 28.68 -25.14
N ASP A 290 3.64 28.34 -24.95
CA ASP A 290 3.07 28.01 -23.64
C ASP A 290 3.54 26.66 -23.08
N ASP A 291 3.90 25.68 -23.92
CA ASP A 291 4.35 24.37 -23.44
C ASP A 291 5.68 24.46 -22.67
N VAL A 292 6.55 25.41 -23.01
CA VAL A 292 7.84 25.61 -22.33
C VAL A 292 7.64 26.35 -21.02
N ALA A 293 6.82 27.41 -21.01
CA ALA A 293 6.55 28.18 -19.80
C ALA A 293 5.72 27.39 -18.79
N ILE A 294 4.76 26.57 -19.25
CA ILE A 294 3.99 25.66 -18.40
C ILE A 294 4.87 24.51 -17.90
N ALA A 295 5.73 23.93 -18.74
CA ALA A 295 6.69 22.92 -18.29
C ALA A 295 7.68 23.49 -17.25
N GLU A 296 8.15 24.71 -17.45
CA GLU A 296 9.05 25.41 -16.53
C GLU A 296 8.35 25.79 -15.22
N ALA A 297 7.11 26.29 -15.27
CA ALA A 297 6.29 26.55 -14.09
C ALA A 297 5.93 25.28 -13.31
N MET A 298 5.68 24.17 -14.02
CA MET A 298 5.40 22.86 -13.42
C MET A 298 6.67 22.27 -12.77
N LEU A 299 7.85 22.50 -13.37
CA LEU A 299 9.15 22.13 -12.79
C LEU A 299 9.50 22.95 -11.55
N VAL A 300 9.26 24.26 -11.58
CA VAL A 300 9.50 25.17 -10.44
C VAL A 300 8.58 24.80 -9.27
N SER A 301 7.30 24.53 -9.53
CA SER A 301 6.35 24.07 -8.51
C SER A 301 6.75 22.72 -7.90
N GLN A 302 7.26 21.77 -8.70
CA GLN A 302 7.81 20.50 -8.20
C GLN A 302 9.06 20.71 -7.33
N GLN A 303 9.94 21.66 -7.69
CA GLN A 303 11.13 22.01 -6.93
C GLN A 303 10.80 22.71 -5.60
N ASP A 304 9.81 23.59 -5.59
CA ASP A 304 9.32 24.24 -4.37
C ASP A 304 8.65 23.23 -3.44
N TYR A 305 7.88 22.28 -3.97
CA TYR A 305 7.29 21.19 -3.19
C TYR A 305 8.37 20.29 -2.55
N MET A 306 9.45 20.01 -3.28
CA MET A 306 10.58 19.21 -2.79
C MET A 306 11.44 19.99 -1.78
N SER A 307 11.48 21.32 -1.88
CA SER A 307 12.26 22.21 -0.99
C SER A 307 11.52 22.58 0.30
N ASN A 308 10.18 22.63 0.28
CA ASN A 308 9.34 22.94 1.45
C ASN A 308 8.88 21.70 2.24
N LYS A 309 9.49 20.54 2.01
CA LYS A 309 9.25 19.36 2.86
C LYS A 309 9.64 19.72 4.30
N PRO A 310 8.73 19.65 5.29
CA PRO A 310 9.06 20.04 6.65
C PRO A 310 10.16 19.12 7.19
N SER A 311 11.34 19.69 7.43
CA SER A 311 12.43 19.02 8.13
C SER A 311 11.95 18.74 9.56
N THR A 312 11.64 17.48 9.88
CA THR A 312 11.51 17.05 11.26
C THR A 312 12.91 17.00 11.88
N SER A 313 13.40 18.15 12.32
CA SER A 313 14.57 18.26 13.17
C SER A 313 14.19 17.81 14.59
N SER A 314 14.64 16.63 15.02
CA SER A 314 14.81 16.35 16.44
C SER A 314 16.18 16.86 16.87
N SER A 315 16.12 17.86 17.75
CA SER A 315 17.20 18.66 18.30
C SER A 315 18.26 17.83 19.04
N GLY A 316 19.54 18.03 18.68
CA GLY A 316 20.67 17.83 19.57
C GLY A 316 20.94 19.10 20.38
N SER A 317 21.11 18.96 21.69
CA SER A 317 21.75 19.95 22.57
C SER A 317 22.71 19.21 23.49
N GLY A 318 24.02 19.42 23.32
CA GLY A 318 25.01 19.12 24.36
C GLY A 318 24.89 20.12 25.52
N PRO A 319 25.63 19.94 26.63
CA PRO A 319 27.07 20.17 26.54
C PRO A 319 28.00 19.22 27.32
N SER A 320 29.26 19.33 26.90
CA SER A 320 30.52 18.88 27.48
C SER A 320 30.68 18.92 29.00
N THR A 321 31.43 17.96 29.54
CA THR A 321 32.60 18.25 30.40
C THR A 321 33.67 17.18 30.23
N SER A 322 34.88 17.65 29.98
CA SER A 322 36.16 16.94 30.06
C SER A 322 36.79 17.20 31.42
N GLU A 323 37.12 16.15 32.16
CA GLU A 323 38.34 15.90 32.98
C GLU A 323 38.11 14.70 33.90
#